data_AF-A0A939BIC6-F1
#
_entry.id   AF-A0A939BIC6-F1
#
_cell.length_a   1.000
_cell.length_b   1.000
_cell.length_c   1.000
_cell.angle_alpha   90.00
_cell.angle_beta   90.00
_cell.angle_gamma   90.00
#
_symmetry.space_group_name_H-M   'P 1'
#
loop_
_entity.id
_entity.type
_entity.pdbx_description
1 polymer ?
#
loop_
_entity_poly.entity_id
_entity_poly.type
_entity_poly.pdbx_seq_one_letter_code
_entity_poly.pdbx_strand_id
1 'polypeptide(L)' 'MIEDVVLSGDSLEREKRLVSQCGYKEENVRSAALFASTVAIYSGKQPDYYWYTLDDSITYYYPWRRNVFGKGYDR' A
#
# COMPACT_ATOMS: atom_id res chain seq x y z
N MET A 1 2.78 -11.04 -1.41
CA MET A 1 2.85 -9.81 -2.23
C MET A 1 3.95 -8.93 -1.69
N ILE A 2 4.76 -8.37 -2.57
CA ILE A 2 5.85 -7.45 -2.21
C ILE A 2 5.55 -6.15 -2.95
N GLU A 3 5.30 -5.09 -2.19
CA GLU A 3 5.18 -3.74 -2.70
C GLU A 3 6.37 -2.92 -2.21
N ASP A 4 6.62 -1.79 -2.86
CA ASP A 4 7.57 -0.80 -2.39
C ASP A 4 6.90 0.15 -1.37
N VAL A 5 5.67 0.57 -1.63
CA VAL A 5 4.89 1.39 -0.68
C VAL A 5 3.39 1.17 -0.79
N VAL A 6 2.73 1.17 0.36
CA VAL A 6 1.27 1.10 0.48
C VAL A 6 0.72 2.42 0.99
N LEU A 7 -0.18 3.06 0.22
CA LEU A 7 -0.66 4.42 0.46
C LEU A 7 -2.10 4.50 0.96
N SER A 8 -3.09 4.09 0.17
CA SER A 8 -4.46 3.91 0.68
C SER A 8 -4.74 2.47 1.10
N GLY A 9 -3.92 1.53 0.63
CA GLY A 9 -4.14 0.09 0.78
C GLY A 9 -5.13 -0.53 -0.20
N ASP A 10 -5.82 0.27 -1.03
CA ASP A 10 -6.85 -0.26 -1.95
C ASP A 10 -6.27 -1.17 -3.04
N SER A 11 -5.09 -0.83 -3.56
CA SER A 11 -4.41 -1.67 -4.56
C SER A 11 -4.03 -3.02 -3.94
N LEU A 12 -3.42 -3.01 -2.76
CA LEU A 12 -3.04 -4.21 -2.03
C LEU A 12 -4.26 -5.09 -1.70
N GLU A 13 -5.36 -4.49 -1.22
CA GLU A 13 -6.61 -5.22 -0.97
C GLU A 13 -7.17 -5.86 -2.24
N ARG A 14 -7.14 -5.13 -3.36
CA ARG A 14 -7.58 -5.66 -4.66
C ARG A 14 -6.73 -6.87 -5.05
N GLU A 15 -5.42 -6.79 -4.89
CA GLU A 15 -4.51 -7.89 -5.20
C GLU A 15 -4.73 -9.10 -4.28
N LYS A 16 -4.92 -8.89 -2.97
CA LYS A 16 -5.32 -9.96 -2.02
C LYS A 16 -6.59 -10.66 -2.47
N ARG A 17 -7.62 -9.91 -2.89
CA ARG A 17 -8.87 -10.49 -3.40
C ARG A 17 -8.65 -11.31 -4.68
N LEU A 18 -7.86 -10.81 -5.62
CA LEU A 18 -7.55 -11.54 -6.86
C LEU A 18 -6.82 -12.85 -6.57
N VAL A 19 -5.85 -12.83 -5.66
CA VAL A 19 -5.11 -14.04 -5.25
C VAL A 19 -6.07 -15.04 -4.57
N SER A 20 -6.96 -14.58 -3.69
CA SER A 20 -7.97 -15.46 -3.09
C SER A 20 -8.92 -16.06 -4.13
N GLN A 21 -9.31 -15.30 -5.16
CA GLN A 21 -10.13 -15.79 -6.28
C GLN A 21 -9.42 -16.85 -7.12
N CYS A 22 -8.09 -16.86 -7.14
CA CYS A 22 -7.30 -17.93 -7.77
C CYS A 22 -7.22 -19.22 -6.91
N GLY A 23 -7.90 -19.28 -5.76
CA GLY A 23 -7.97 -20.46 -4.90
C GLY A 23 -6.89 -20.53 -3.82
N TYR A 24 -6.09 -19.47 -3.66
CA TYR A 24 -5.15 -19.38 -2.54
C TYR A 24 -5.91 -19.02 -1.27
N LYS A 25 -5.64 -19.75 -0.18
CA LYS A 25 -6.26 -19.48 1.11
C LYS A 25 -5.66 -18.21 1.74
N GLU A 26 -6.51 -17.37 2.30
CA GLU A 26 -6.13 -16.06 2.84
C GLU A 26 -5.05 -16.15 3.92
N GLU A 27 -5.07 -17.18 4.77
CA GLU A 27 -4.06 -17.39 5.82
C GLU A 27 -2.64 -17.59 5.29
N ASN A 28 -2.52 -18.01 4.02
CA ASN A 28 -1.25 -18.22 3.32
C ASN A 28 -0.82 -17.01 2.49
N VAL A 29 -1.64 -15.96 2.41
CA VAL A 29 -1.37 -14.76 1.62
C VAL A 29 -0.85 -13.67 2.53
N ARG A 30 0.48 -13.48 2.51
CA ARG A 30 1.15 -12.39 3.24
C ARG A 30 1.62 -11.29 2.31
N SER A 31 1.66 -10.07 2.84
CA SER A 31 2.08 -8.85 2.15
C SER A 31 3.18 -8.14 2.91
N ALA A 32 4.18 -7.65 2.19
CA ALA A 32 5.24 -6.84 2.76
C ALA A 32 5.48 -5.60 1.90
N ALA A 33 5.83 -4.48 2.54
CA ALA A 33 6.26 -3.27 1.85
C ALA A 33 7.46 -2.60 2.52
N LEU A 34 8.21 -1.78 1.78
CA LEU A 34 9.22 -0.92 2.43
C LEU A 34 8.53 0.16 3.27
N PHE A 35 7.46 0.75 2.72
CA PHE A 35 6.76 1.86 3.35
C PHE A 35 5.26 1.62 3.46
N ALA A 36 4.64 2.06 4.56
CA ALA A 36 3.19 2.13 4.71
C ALA A 36 2.77 3.51 5.22
N SER A 37 1.79 4.14 4.59
CA SER A 37 1.31 5.46 5.06
C SER A 37 0.49 5.35 6.35
N THR A 38 0.36 6.45 7.07
CA THR A 38 -0.58 6.60 8.18
C THR A 38 -2.02 6.34 7.74
N VAL A 39 -2.44 6.77 6.55
CA VAL A 39 -3.78 6.48 6.00
C VAL A 39 -4.05 4.99 5.84
N ALA A 40 -3.11 4.22 5.27
CA ALA A 40 -3.26 2.78 5.10
C ALA A 40 -3.33 2.06 6.46
N ILE A 41 -2.52 2.50 7.42
CA ILE A 41 -2.50 1.94 8.78
C ILE A 41 -3.81 2.23 9.51
N TYR A 42 -4.28 3.49 9.51
CA TYR A 42 -5.52 3.86 10.21
C TYR A 42 -6.77 3.23 9.60
N SER A 43 -6.76 2.95 8.30
CA SER A 43 -7.85 2.24 7.62
C SER A 43 -7.79 0.72 7.79
N GLY A 44 -6.77 0.16 8.44
CA GLY A 44 -6.62 -1.29 8.60
C GLY A 44 -6.20 -2.01 7.30
N LYS A 45 -5.72 -1.26 6.30
CA LYS A 45 -5.34 -1.75 4.96
C LYS A 45 -3.83 -1.79 4.75
N GLN A 46 -3.05 -1.72 5.81
CA GLN A 46 -1.60 -1.87 5.79
C GLN A 46 -1.18 -3.30 5.37
N PRO A 47 0.06 -3.48 4.87
CA PRO A 47 0.61 -4.81 4.65
C PRO A 47 0.87 -5.52 5.99
N ASP A 48 1.03 -6.85 5.93
CA ASP A 48 1.35 -7.67 7.11
C ASP A 48 2.70 -7.29 7.72
N TYR A 49 3.64 -6.87 6.87
CA TYR A 49 4.97 -6.42 7.27
C TYR A 49 5.32 -5.12 6.56
N TYR A 50 5.91 -4.17 7.29
CA TYR A 50 6.46 -2.95 6.69
C TYR A 50 7.67 -2.46 7.47
N TRP A 51 8.62 -1.84 6.78
CA TRP A 51 9.86 -1.35 7.38
C TRP A 51 9.69 0.03 8.02
N TYR A 52 8.96 0.95 7.36
CA TYR A 52 8.83 2.33 7.83
C TYR A 52 7.44 2.90 7.58
N THR A 53 7.01 3.78 8.47
CA THR A 53 5.72 4.48 8.37
C THR A 53 5.91 5.85 7.71
N LEU A 54 5.17 6.12 6.64
CA LEU A 54 5.14 7.44 6.00
C LEU A 54 4.03 8.30 6.59
N ASP A 55 4.39 9.50 7.03
CA ASP A 55 3.43 10.55 7.36
C ASP A 55 2.85 11.14 6.06
N ASP A 56 1.56 11.44 6.07
CA ASP A 56 0.81 11.98 4.91
C ASP A 56 1.35 13.34 4.41
N SER A 57 2.17 14.02 5.21
CA SER A 57 2.88 15.26 4.83
C SER A 57 4.15 15.02 4.01
N ILE A 58 4.62 13.77 3.89
CA ILE A 58 5.90 13.45 3.26
C ILE A 58 5.72 13.28 1.74
N THR A 59 6.41 14.12 0.97
CA THR A 59 6.62 13.87 -0.45
C THR A 59 7.72 12.83 -0.63
N TYR A 60 7.41 11.67 -1.22
CA TYR A 60 8.39 10.64 -1.57
C TYR A 60 8.58 10.56 -3.09
N TYR A 61 9.81 10.23 -3.48
CA TYR A 61 10.21 10.12 -4.89
C TYR A 61 10.44 8.65 -5.22
N TYR A 62 9.68 8.13 -6.18
CA TYR A 62 9.98 6.81 -6.71
C TYR A 62 11.16 6.88 -7.68
N PRO A 63 12.00 5.82 -7.73
CA PRO A 63 13.06 5.70 -8.74
C PRO A 63 12.53 5.76 -10.18
N TRP A 64 11.25 5.42 -10.40
CA TRP A 64 10.64 5.33 -11.72
C TRP A 64 9.66 6.46 -12.07
N ARG A 65 9.33 7.38 -11.13
CA ARG A 65 8.49 8.57 -11.41
C ARG A 65 8.39 9.52 -10.22
N ARG A 66 8.16 10.81 -10.53
CA ARG A 66 7.77 11.83 -9.55
C ARG A 66 6.28 11.66 -9.24
N ASN A 67 5.92 11.19 -8.05
CA ASN A 67 4.55 11.28 -7.56
C ASN A 67 4.49 12.38 -6.51
N VAL A 68 3.73 13.43 -6.81
CA VAL A 68 3.47 14.53 -5.89
C VAL A 68 2.11 14.25 -5.26
N PHE A 69 2.10 13.75 -4.02
CA PHE A 69 0.90 13.85 -3.20
C PHE A 69 0.85 15.27 -2.65
N GLY A 70 -0.20 16.04 -2.98
CA GLY A 70 -0.28 17.45 -2.55
C GLY A 70 -1.18 18.41 -3.32
N LYS A 71 -1.95 17.97 -4.33
CA LYS A 71 -3.20 18.63 -4.69
C LYS A 71 -4.25 17.55 -4.92
N GLY A 72 -5.43 17.76 -4.37
CA GLY A 72 -6.56 16.88 -4.59
C GLY A 72 -6.80 16.65 -6.08
N TYR A 73 -7.64 15.68 -6.38
CA TYR A 73 -8.33 15.61 -7.65
C TYR A 73 -9.03 16.96 -7.92
N ASP A 74 -8.33 17.92 -8.52
CA ASP A 74 -8.95 19.06 -9.17
C ASP A 74 -9.60 18.49 -10.44
N ARG A 75 -10.92 18.36 -10.35
CA ARG A 75 -11.81 18.21 -11.51
C ARG A 75 -11.81 19.48 -12.33
#